data_AF-A0A1Z5JKF0-F1
#
_entry.id   AF-A0A1Z5JKF0-F1
#
_cell.length_a   1.000
_cell.length_b   1.000
_cell.length_c   1.000
_cell.angle_alpha   90.00
_cell.angle_beta   90.00
_cell.angle_gamma   90.00
#
_symmetry.space_group_name_H-M   'P 1'
#
loop_
_entity.id
_entity.type
_entity.pdbx_description
1 polymer ?
#
loop_
_entity_poly.entity_id
_entity_poly.type
_entity_poly.pdbx_seq_one_letter_code
_entity_poly.pdbx_strand_id
1 'polypeptide(L)'
;MTKSLFEKVANDMLEASEKLVNGVEEGLAILFSSKKEPPQSAEKEEWDDESMTEEFLTQSSPLSGIAESVMGNILEGQQTPQTFLEHFHAFRYAITWSEPFVMGLIAFQVVMLLLTLWVSRKNQSLAPRVILMLLILGLVRLAERWNELGARHWRSFATQNYFDRRGIFVSIMLCAPLLFDSLIMMILFLREASQLLVEVKAAQIKRKQKVDKKRSKKDQ
;
A
#
# COMPACT_ATOMS: atom_id res chain seq x y z
N MET A 1 10.75 -42.22 -18.08
CA MET A 1 11.41 -41.83 -16.81
C MET A 1 11.01 -40.45 -16.29
N THR A 2 10.60 -39.48 -17.12
CA THR A 2 10.31 -38.09 -16.68
C THR A 2 8.95 -37.87 -16.01
N LYS A 3 7.94 -38.73 -16.29
CA LYS A 3 6.59 -38.57 -15.71
C LYS A 3 6.54 -38.82 -14.19
N SER A 4 7.25 -39.83 -13.70
CA SER A 4 7.22 -40.16 -12.26
C SER A 4 8.01 -39.15 -11.41
N LEU A 5 8.95 -38.41 -12.00
CA LEU A 5 9.66 -37.34 -11.28
C LEU A 5 8.75 -36.13 -11.06
N PHE A 6 7.90 -35.80 -12.04
CA PHE A 6 6.96 -34.69 -11.91
C PHE A 6 5.83 -34.99 -10.92
N GLU A 7 5.27 -36.21 -10.97
CA GLU A 7 4.26 -36.64 -9.99
C GLU A 7 4.83 -36.70 -8.57
N LYS A 8 6.09 -37.14 -8.41
CA LYS A 8 6.75 -37.17 -7.11
C LYS A 8 6.98 -35.75 -6.56
N VAL A 9 7.47 -34.84 -7.40
CA VAL A 9 7.66 -33.42 -7.02
C VAL A 9 6.32 -32.74 -6.71
N ALA A 10 5.26 -33.06 -7.45
CA ALA A 10 3.93 -32.50 -7.19
C ALA A 10 3.34 -33.00 -5.87
N ASN A 11 3.48 -34.29 -5.55
CA ASN A 11 3.08 -34.84 -4.26
C ASN A 11 3.91 -34.28 -3.10
N ASP A 12 5.24 -34.17 -3.27
CA ASP A 12 6.13 -33.60 -2.25
C ASP A 12 5.78 -32.12 -1.99
N MET A 13 5.40 -31.37 -3.02
CA MET A 13 4.94 -29.97 -2.90
C MET A 13 3.58 -29.84 -2.21
N LEU A 14 2.63 -30.73 -2.52
CA LEU A 14 1.32 -30.77 -1.86
C LEU A 14 1.48 -31.09 -0.37
N GLU A 15 2.30 -32.09 -0.02
CA GLU A 15 2.55 -32.47 1.36
C GLU A 15 3.28 -31.35 2.14
N ALA A 16 4.22 -30.65 1.49
CA ALA A 16 4.88 -29.49 2.08
C ALA A 16 3.90 -28.33 2.32
N SER A 17 2.94 -28.10 1.42
CA SER A 17 1.92 -27.06 1.56
C SER A 17 0.96 -27.36 2.70
N GLU A 18 0.50 -28.60 2.83
CA GLU A 18 -0.42 -29.00 3.93
C GLU A 18 0.25 -28.89 5.31
N LYS A 19 1.52 -29.27 5.43
CA LYS A 19 2.29 -29.08 6.68
C LYS A 19 2.44 -27.60 7.05
N LEU A 20 2.60 -26.73 6.05
CA LEU A 20 2.72 -25.29 6.26
C LEU A 20 1.39 -24.68 6.72
N VAL A 21 0.28 -25.09 6.11
CA VAL A 21 -1.07 -24.64 6.50
C VAL A 21 -1.39 -25.06 7.93
N ASN A 22 -1.15 -26.33 8.28
CA ASN A 22 -1.39 -26.83 9.64
C ASN A 22 -0.51 -26.14 10.69
N GLY A 23 0.77 -25.89 10.38
CA GLY A 23 1.66 -25.16 11.29
C GLY A 23 1.26 -23.69 11.49
N VAL A 24 0.69 -23.05 10.46
CA VAL A 24 0.15 -21.69 10.56
C VAL A 24 -1.14 -21.68 11.37
N GLU A 25 -2.03 -22.66 11.19
CA GLU A 25 -3.27 -22.79 11.97
C GLU A 25 -2.99 -23.09 13.45
N GLU A 26 -2.02 -23.94 13.77
CA GLU A 26 -1.57 -24.18 15.14
C GLU A 26 -0.95 -22.93 15.77
N GLY A 27 -0.11 -22.20 15.02
CA GLY A 27 0.48 -20.95 15.46
C GLY A 27 -0.57 -19.84 15.69
N LEU A 28 -1.58 -19.76 14.81
CA LEU A 28 -2.73 -18.88 14.98
C LEU A 28 -3.58 -19.31 16.19
N ALA A 29 -3.86 -20.59 16.36
CA ALA A 29 -4.64 -21.11 17.47
C ALA A 29 -3.98 -20.80 18.81
N ILE A 30 -2.64 -20.90 18.91
CA ILE A 30 -1.89 -20.51 20.12
C ILE A 30 -1.98 -19.00 20.36
N LEU A 31 -1.85 -18.18 19.30
CA LEU A 31 -1.98 -16.71 19.38
C LEU A 31 -3.39 -16.27 19.80
N PHE A 32 -4.43 -16.97 19.34
CA PHE A 32 -5.83 -16.68 19.66
C PHE A 32 -6.30 -17.33 20.97
N SER A 33 -5.69 -18.41 21.43
CA SER A 33 -5.94 -19.03 22.74
C SER A 33 -5.33 -18.20 23.89
N SER A 34 -4.24 -17.46 23.63
CA SER A 34 -3.64 -16.52 24.59
C SER A 34 -4.55 -15.33 24.96
N LYS A 35 -5.70 -15.14 24.28
CA LYS A 35 -6.64 -14.04 24.54
C LYS A 35 -7.93 -14.46 25.25
N LYS A 36 -8.00 -15.66 25.86
CA LYS A 36 -9.25 -16.08 26.51
C LYS A 36 -9.05 -16.96 27.75
N GLU A 37 -8.78 -16.32 28.88
CA GLU A 37 -9.25 -16.81 30.19
C GLU A 37 -9.35 -15.64 31.21
N PRO A 38 -10.49 -15.45 31.89
CA PRO A 38 -10.62 -14.56 33.05
C PRO A 38 -10.25 -15.33 34.33
N PRO A 39 -9.66 -14.68 35.36
CA PRO A 39 -9.38 -15.37 36.61
C PRO A 39 -10.66 -15.50 37.46
N GLN A 40 -11.09 -16.75 37.69
CA GLN A 40 -11.74 -17.21 38.93
C GLN A 40 -10.64 -17.97 39.71
N SER A 41 -10.47 -17.94 41.04
CA SER A 41 -11.40 -17.76 42.17
C SER A 41 -10.60 -17.72 43.48
N ALA A 42 -11.32 -17.38 44.58
CA ALA A 42 -11.05 -17.58 46.02
C ALA A 42 -10.66 -16.27 46.74
N GLU A 43 -11.31 -15.86 47.84
CA GLU A 43 -12.00 -16.61 48.90
C GLU A 43 -13.34 -15.96 49.32
N LYS A 44 -14.25 -16.79 49.85
CA LYS A 44 -15.47 -16.34 50.54
C LYS A 44 -15.15 -16.12 52.01
N GLU A 45 -15.43 -14.93 52.54
CA GLU A 45 -15.73 -14.76 53.96
C GLU A 45 -17.13 -14.14 54.12
N GLU A 46 -17.93 -14.95 54.80
CA GLU A 46 -19.27 -14.84 55.36
C GLU A 46 -19.47 -13.61 56.25
N TRP A 47 -20.61 -12.92 56.10
CA TRP A 47 -21.37 -12.36 57.23
C TRP A 47 -22.86 -12.33 56.90
N ASP A 48 -23.62 -12.74 57.91
CA ASP A 48 -25.02 -13.11 57.91
C ASP A 48 -26.02 -11.96 57.75
N ASP A 49 -27.16 -12.39 57.21
CA ASP A 49 -28.56 -12.01 57.39
C ASP A 49 -29.00 -10.73 58.12
N GLU A 50 -30.13 -10.23 57.63
CA GLU A 50 -31.15 -9.46 58.36
C GLU A 50 -30.70 -8.23 59.16
N SER A 51 -30.85 -7.05 58.55
CA SER A 51 -31.87 -6.08 58.99
C SER A 51 -31.78 -4.77 58.22
N MET A 52 -32.98 -4.23 57.95
CA MET A 52 -33.25 -2.79 57.88
C MET A 52 -32.96 -2.06 56.56
N THR A 53 -34.08 -1.88 55.84
CA THR A 53 -34.56 -0.61 55.25
C THR A 53 -33.92 -0.10 53.95
N GLU A 54 -34.59 -0.41 52.84
CA GLU A 54 -35.31 0.51 51.91
C GLU A 54 -35.04 2.05 51.95
N GLU A 55 -33.84 2.53 52.28
CA GLU A 55 -33.60 3.98 52.38
C GLU A 55 -32.22 4.40 51.85
N PHE A 56 -31.79 3.88 50.70
CA PHE A 56 -30.53 4.34 50.08
C PHE A 56 -30.50 4.42 48.54
N LEU A 57 -31.59 4.13 47.82
CA LEU A 57 -31.64 4.27 46.36
C LEU A 57 -31.87 5.71 45.85
N THR A 58 -31.70 6.72 46.70
CA THR A 58 -31.84 8.13 46.34
C THR A 58 -30.72 9.01 46.86
N GLN A 59 -29.48 8.50 46.91
CA GLN A 59 -28.32 9.37 47.09
C GLN A 59 -27.59 9.51 45.76
N SER A 60 -27.76 10.68 45.13
CA SER A 60 -26.99 11.14 43.98
C SER A 60 -25.50 11.14 44.33
N SER A 61 -24.82 10.04 44.02
CA SER A 61 -23.39 9.87 44.25
C SER A 61 -22.62 11.01 43.56
N PRO A 62 -21.92 11.88 44.31
CA PRO A 62 -21.10 12.98 43.76
C PRO A 62 -20.04 12.49 42.76
N LEU A 63 -19.69 11.21 42.84
CA LEU A 63 -18.77 10.51 41.96
C LEU A 63 -19.32 10.29 40.55
N SER A 64 -20.64 10.27 40.32
CA SER A 64 -21.18 10.12 38.96
C SER A 64 -20.85 11.34 38.11
N GLY A 65 -21.00 12.55 38.67
CA GLY A 65 -20.62 13.79 37.99
C GLY A 65 -19.11 13.91 37.77
N ILE A 66 -18.29 13.40 38.70
CA ILE A 66 -16.84 13.36 38.53
C ILE A 66 -16.44 12.34 37.46
N ALA A 67 -17.05 11.16 37.45
CA ALA A 67 -16.81 10.15 36.42
C ALA A 67 -17.25 10.64 35.04
N GLU A 68 -18.40 11.31 34.93
CA GLU A 68 -18.92 11.86 33.67
C GLU A 68 -18.07 13.04 33.17
N SER A 69 -17.60 13.92 34.05
CA SER A 69 -16.69 15.02 33.69
C SER A 69 -15.28 14.55 33.35
N VAL A 70 -14.74 13.54 34.05
CA VAL A 70 -13.45 12.93 33.72
C VAL A 70 -13.57 12.16 32.41
N MET A 71 -14.65 11.41 32.19
CA MET A 71 -14.91 10.71 30.94
C MET A 71 -15.15 11.69 29.79
N GLY A 72 -15.87 12.79 30.02
CA GLY A 72 -16.04 13.90 29.09
C GLY A 72 -14.71 14.55 28.72
N ASN A 73 -13.86 14.85 29.70
CA ASN A 73 -12.53 15.41 29.48
C ASN A 73 -11.54 14.41 28.84
N ILE A 74 -11.70 13.10 29.09
CA ILE A 74 -10.90 12.05 28.42
C ILE A 74 -11.40 11.82 27.00
N LEU A 75 -12.70 11.94 26.74
CA LEU A 75 -13.28 11.91 25.40
C LEU A 75 -12.94 13.18 24.60
N GLU A 76 -12.87 14.35 25.23
CA GLU A 76 -12.38 15.60 24.62
C GLU A 76 -10.84 15.61 24.49
N GLY A 77 -10.13 14.95 25.41
CA GLY A 77 -8.67 14.80 25.41
C GLY A 77 -8.16 13.67 24.50
N GLN A 78 -9.03 12.74 24.09
CA GLN A 78 -8.79 11.87 22.95
C GLN A 78 -8.86 12.75 21.71
N GLN A 79 -7.69 13.30 21.35
CA GLN A 79 -7.48 13.91 20.04
C GLN A 79 -8.18 13.03 19.00
N THR A 80 -9.10 13.65 18.27
CA THR A 80 -9.82 13.05 17.15
C THR A 80 -8.85 12.18 16.36
N PRO A 81 -9.22 10.96 15.93
CA PRO A 81 -8.37 10.20 15.04
C PRO A 81 -8.09 11.10 13.83
N GLN A 82 -6.87 11.64 13.76
CA GLN A 82 -6.48 12.64 12.78
C GLN A 82 -6.75 12.02 11.41
N THR A 83 -7.85 12.45 10.82
CA THR A 83 -8.31 11.77 9.61
C THR A 83 -7.37 12.21 8.50
N PHE A 84 -7.03 11.32 7.56
CA PHE A 84 -6.13 11.66 6.45
C PHE A 84 -6.53 12.97 5.72
N LEU A 85 -7.84 13.25 5.67
CA LEU A 85 -8.40 14.49 5.14
C LEU A 85 -7.97 15.74 5.93
N GLU A 86 -7.91 15.69 7.26
CA GLU A 86 -7.48 16.82 8.09
C GLU A 86 -5.99 17.11 7.87
N HIS A 87 -5.16 16.06 7.81
CA HIS A 87 -3.75 16.20 7.45
C HIS A 87 -3.55 16.77 6.04
N PHE A 88 -4.35 16.32 5.07
CA PHE A 88 -4.32 16.86 3.72
C PHE A 88 -4.77 18.32 3.68
N HIS A 89 -5.80 18.68 4.43
CA HIS A 89 -6.29 20.05 4.52
C HIS A 89 -5.25 20.98 5.15
N ALA A 90 -4.62 20.55 6.25
CA ALA A 90 -3.52 21.27 6.88
C ALA A 90 -2.31 21.44 5.92
N PHE A 91 -1.94 20.38 5.19
CA PHE A 91 -0.88 20.42 4.18
C PHE A 91 -1.23 21.39 3.03
N ARG A 92 -2.47 21.33 2.54
CA ARG A 92 -2.97 22.23 1.49
C ARG A 92 -2.93 23.70 1.91
N TYR A 93 -3.19 23.99 3.18
CA TYR A 93 -3.16 25.34 3.74
C TYR A 93 -1.73 25.82 4.03
N ALA A 94 -0.86 24.94 4.52
CA ALA A 94 0.54 25.26 4.81
C ALA A 94 1.35 25.58 3.55
N ILE A 95 0.93 25.08 2.39
CA ILE A 95 1.60 25.32 1.11
C ILE A 95 1.15 26.62 0.48
N THR A 96 2.13 27.47 0.15
CA THR A 96 1.88 28.68 -0.64
C THR A 96 1.90 28.32 -2.13
N TRP A 97 0.72 28.08 -2.70
CA TRP A 97 0.53 27.67 -4.10
C TRP A 97 0.94 28.72 -5.13
N SER A 98 1.05 29.97 -4.68
CA SER A 98 1.49 31.08 -5.52
C SER A 98 3.01 31.14 -5.72
N GLU A 99 3.79 30.27 -5.07
CA GLU A 99 5.23 30.28 -5.22
C GLU A 99 5.68 29.74 -6.59
N PRO A 100 6.61 30.43 -7.26
CA PRO A 100 6.97 30.12 -8.64
C PRO A 100 7.54 28.71 -8.81
N PHE A 101 8.27 28.21 -7.80
CA PHE A 101 8.80 26.84 -7.85
C PHE A 101 7.68 25.78 -7.70
N VAL A 102 6.66 26.04 -6.87
CA VAL A 102 5.50 25.13 -6.70
C VAL A 102 4.67 25.11 -7.98
N MET A 103 4.44 26.26 -8.60
CA MET A 103 3.79 26.33 -9.91
C MET A 103 4.58 25.56 -10.97
N GLY A 104 5.91 25.71 -10.99
CA GLY A 104 6.79 24.95 -11.87
C GLY A 104 6.67 23.44 -11.65
N LEU A 105 6.57 23.00 -10.40
CA LEU A 105 6.37 21.59 -10.04
C LEU A 105 5.02 21.06 -10.53
N ILE A 106 3.93 21.82 -10.34
CA ILE A 106 2.61 21.44 -10.83
C ILE A 106 2.59 21.40 -12.36
N ALA A 107 3.17 22.39 -13.04
CA ALA A 107 3.29 22.41 -14.49
C ALA A 107 4.08 21.19 -15.00
N PHE A 108 5.17 20.83 -14.33
CA PHE A 108 5.91 19.60 -14.61
C PHE A 108 5.02 18.35 -14.50
N GLN A 109 4.19 18.25 -13.47
CA GLN A 109 3.24 17.13 -13.34
C GLN A 109 2.23 17.08 -14.49
N VAL A 110 1.68 18.22 -14.88
CA VAL A 110 0.75 18.28 -16.02
C VAL A 110 1.44 17.84 -17.31
N VAL A 111 2.69 18.25 -17.53
CA VAL A 111 3.48 17.81 -18.69
C VAL A 111 3.73 16.30 -18.65
N MET A 112 4.08 15.74 -17.49
CA MET A 112 4.28 14.30 -17.33
C MET A 112 2.99 13.50 -17.59
N LEU A 113 1.86 13.98 -17.08
CA LEU A 113 0.55 13.38 -17.31
C LEU A 113 0.19 13.45 -18.80
N LEU A 114 0.36 14.60 -19.46
CA LEU A 114 0.12 14.76 -20.89
C LEU A 114 1.01 13.83 -21.72
N LEU A 115 2.26 13.64 -21.31
CA LEU A 115 3.20 12.74 -21.98
C LEU A 115 2.80 11.28 -21.81
N THR A 116 2.37 10.88 -20.61
CA THR A 116 1.76 9.57 -20.32
C THR A 116 0.52 9.33 -21.19
N LEU A 117 -0.40 10.30 -21.27
CA LEU A 117 -1.59 10.21 -22.12
C LEU A 117 -1.25 10.14 -23.61
N TRP A 118 -0.24 10.90 -24.05
CA TRP A 118 0.22 10.89 -25.43
C TRP A 118 0.81 9.53 -25.82
N VAL A 119 1.62 8.93 -24.95
CA VAL A 119 2.19 7.60 -25.18
C VAL A 119 1.15 6.47 -25.00
N SER A 120 0.12 6.70 -24.19
CA SER A 120 -1.03 5.79 -24.07
C SER A 120 -1.89 5.73 -25.33
N ARG A 121 -1.66 6.58 -26.35
CA ARG A 121 -2.40 6.51 -27.61
C ARG A 121 -2.09 5.20 -28.35
N LYS A 122 -3.15 4.60 -28.90
CA LYS A 122 -3.24 3.23 -29.44
C LYS A 122 -2.26 2.86 -30.57
N ASN A 123 -1.50 3.82 -31.10
CA ASN A 123 -0.62 3.62 -32.27
C ASN A 123 0.88 3.81 -31.99
N GLN A 124 1.27 4.06 -30.73
CA GLN A 124 2.69 4.20 -30.39
C GLN A 124 3.35 2.84 -30.17
N SER A 125 4.62 2.72 -30.54
CA SER A 125 5.43 1.52 -30.28
C SER A 125 5.67 1.33 -28.77
N LEU A 126 6.12 0.13 -28.37
CA LEU A 126 6.43 -0.16 -26.97
C LEU A 126 7.60 0.66 -26.38
N ALA A 127 8.54 1.06 -27.23
CA ALA A 127 9.76 1.75 -26.82
C ALA A 127 9.49 3.03 -25.98
N PRO A 128 8.66 4.00 -26.42
CA PRO A 128 8.37 5.19 -25.63
C PRO A 128 7.74 4.88 -24.26
N ARG A 129 6.97 3.79 -24.11
CA ARG A 129 6.41 3.38 -22.81
C ARG A 129 7.49 2.96 -21.83
N VAL A 130 8.40 2.11 -22.29
CA VAL A 130 9.53 1.64 -21.47
C VAL A 130 10.45 2.81 -21.12
N ILE A 131 10.74 3.69 -22.08
CA ILE A 131 11.56 4.90 -21.86
C ILE A 131 10.93 5.79 -20.79
N LEU A 132 9.63 6.08 -20.87
CA LEU A 132 8.94 6.89 -19.86
C LEU A 132 8.94 6.21 -18.49
N MET A 133 8.73 4.89 -18.42
CA MET A 133 8.74 4.17 -17.15
C MET A 133 10.13 4.22 -16.48
N LEU A 134 11.21 4.07 -17.26
CA LEU A 134 12.58 4.22 -16.77
C LEU A 134 12.88 5.66 -16.34
N LEU A 135 12.38 6.64 -17.09
CA LEU A 135 12.50 8.06 -16.76
C LEU A 135 11.80 8.40 -15.44
N ILE A 136 10.56 7.93 -15.25
CA ILE A 136 9.80 8.11 -14.01
C ILE A 136 10.54 7.46 -12.83
N LEU A 137 11.03 6.22 -13.01
CA LEU A 137 11.79 5.53 -11.96
C LEU A 137 13.08 6.29 -11.60
N GLY A 138 13.77 6.84 -12.59
CA GLY A 138 14.93 7.70 -12.39
C GLY A 138 14.57 8.95 -11.58
N LEU A 139 13.51 9.66 -11.95
CA LEU A 139 13.04 10.86 -11.24
C LEU A 139 12.68 10.56 -9.79
N VAL A 140 11.93 9.49 -9.53
CA VAL A 140 11.59 9.06 -8.16
C VAL A 140 12.85 8.73 -7.38
N ARG A 141 13.86 8.11 -8.00
CA ARG A 141 15.12 7.82 -7.31
C ARG A 141 15.93 9.08 -7.01
N LEU A 142 15.86 10.07 -7.88
CA LEU A 142 16.48 11.38 -7.67
C LEU A 142 15.70 12.25 -6.67
N ALA A 143 14.43 11.94 -6.39
CA ALA A 143 13.57 12.74 -5.51
C ALA A 143 14.20 12.99 -4.12
N GLU A 144 14.88 11.99 -3.57
CA GLU A 144 15.64 12.11 -2.32
C GLU A 144 16.74 13.18 -2.40
N ARG A 145 17.51 13.18 -3.50
CA ARG A 145 18.56 14.19 -3.73
C ARG A 145 17.98 15.57 -3.99
N TRP A 146 16.88 15.66 -4.74
CA TRP A 146 16.17 16.92 -4.95
C TRP A 146 15.66 17.49 -3.62
N ASN A 147 15.16 16.64 -2.73
CA ASN A 147 14.71 17.04 -1.41
C ASN A 147 15.86 17.59 -0.55
N GLU A 148 17.02 16.92 -0.53
CA GLU A 148 18.20 17.41 0.19
C GLU A 148 18.75 18.72 -0.39
N LEU A 149 18.81 18.84 -1.72
CA LEU A 149 19.25 20.05 -2.39
C LEU A 149 18.31 21.22 -2.13
N GLY A 150 17.00 20.96 -2.15
CA GLY A 150 15.96 21.92 -1.80
C GLY A 150 16.09 22.37 -0.35
N ALA A 151 16.29 21.44 0.59
CA ALA A 151 16.51 21.76 2.00
C ALA A 151 17.78 22.61 2.25
N ARG A 152 18.80 22.52 1.39
CA ARG A 152 20.01 23.35 1.49
C ARG A 152 19.86 24.73 0.85
N HIS A 153 19.10 24.83 -0.24
CA HIS A 153 19.01 26.05 -1.06
C HIS A 153 17.64 26.73 -1.02
N TRP A 154 16.70 26.32 -0.15
CA TRP A 154 15.33 26.83 -0.14
C TRP A 154 15.25 28.36 -0.16
N ARG A 155 16.17 29.07 0.49
CA ARG A 155 16.21 30.54 0.55
C ARG A 155 16.35 31.22 -0.82
N SER A 156 16.88 30.56 -1.83
CA SER A 156 17.08 31.18 -3.15
C SER A 156 15.83 31.14 -4.04
N PHE A 157 14.87 30.27 -3.76
CA PHE A 157 13.72 30.03 -4.64
C PHE A 157 12.37 29.94 -3.90
N ALA A 158 12.38 29.80 -2.58
CA ALA A 158 11.20 29.63 -1.76
C ALA A 158 11.20 30.59 -0.57
N THR A 159 10.01 31.03 -0.17
CA THR A 159 9.82 31.93 0.97
C THR A 159 9.95 31.18 2.30
N GLN A 160 9.66 29.88 2.31
CA GLN A 160 9.75 29.00 3.47
C GLN A 160 10.38 27.65 3.08
N ASN A 161 10.91 26.93 4.08
CA ASN A 161 11.48 25.61 3.83
C ASN A 161 10.37 24.55 3.82
N TYR A 162 10.08 24.01 2.64
CA TYR A 162 9.12 22.93 2.42
C TYR A 162 9.74 21.53 2.53
N PHE A 163 11.08 21.43 2.61
CA PHE A 163 11.80 20.17 2.49
C PHE A 163 12.16 19.61 3.86
N ASP A 164 11.63 18.41 4.13
CA ASP A 164 11.83 17.69 5.39
C ASP A 164 12.79 16.51 5.23
N ARG A 165 13.40 16.05 6.32
CA ARG A 165 14.25 14.84 6.33
C ARG A 165 13.50 13.59 5.83
N ARG A 166 12.20 13.52 6.05
CA ARG A 166 11.33 12.43 5.59
C ARG A 166 10.89 12.59 4.12
N GLY A 167 11.10 13.77 3.52
CA GLY A 167 10.72 14.05 2.14
C GLY A 167 9.21 14.05 1.88
N ILE A 168 8.38 14.38 2.87
CA ILE A 168 6.91 14.31 2.75
C ILE A 168 6.41 15.20 1.61
N PHE A 169 6.86 16.45 1.56
CA PHE A 169 6.51 17.38 0.48
C PHE A 169 6.82 16.80 -0.90
N VAL A 170 8.06 16.36 -1.13
CA VAL A 170 8.48 15.78 -2.42
C VAL A 170 7.73 14.48 -2.70
N SER A 171 7.46 13.66 -1.70
CA SER A 171 6.72 12.41 -1.90
C SER A 171 5.29 12.66 -2.38
N ILE A 172 4.59 13.66 -1.84
CA ILE A 172 3.20 13.97 -2.21
C ILE A 172 3.16 14.74 -3.53
N MET A 173 4.01 15.74 -3.70
CA MET A 173 3.97 16.64 -4.86
C MET A 173 4.69 16.07 -6.09
N LEU A 174 5.73 15.26 -5.90
CA LEU A 174 6.52 14.67 -6.97
C LEU A 174 6.19 13.18 -7.14
N CYS A 175 6.37 12.37 -6.09
CA CYS A 175 6.32 10.91 -6.24
C CYS A 175 4.90 10.35 -6.42
N ALA A 176 3.91 10.82 -5.66
CA ALA A 176 2.54 10.29 -5.72
C ALA A 176 1.91 10.39 -7.13
N PRO A 177 1.89 11.55 -7.81
CA PRO A 177 1.39 11.64 -9.18
C PRO A 177 2.23 10.80 -10.16
N LEU A 178 3.56 10.83 -10.05
CA LEU A 178 4.44 10.04 -10.92
C LEU A 178 4.25 8.51 -10.75
N LEU A 179 4.00 8.05 -9.53
CA LEU A 179 3.71 6.64 -9.25
C LEU A 179 2.36 6.24 -9.83
N PHE A 180 1.37 7.13 -9.78
CA PHE A 180 0.08 6.91 -10.42
C PHE A 180 0.21 6.81 -11.95
N ASP A 181 0.97 7.71 -12.57
CA ASP A 181 1.29 7.65 -14.01
C ASP A 181 2.01 6.34 -14.37
N SER A 182 3.00 5.95 -13.56
CA SER A 182 3.74 4.69 -13.73
C SER A 182 2.82 3.47 -13.62
N LEU A 183 1.85 3.48 -12.70
CA LEU A 183 0.87 2.40 -12.54
C LEU A 183 0.00 2.25 -13.79
N ILE A 184 -0.51 3.35 -14.34
CA ILE A 184 -1.28 3.33 -15.59
C ILE A 184 -0.44 2.72 -16.72
N MET A 185 0.80 3.18 -16.86
CA MET A 185 1.73 2.70 -17.88
C MET A 185 2.07 1.22 -17.72
N MET A 186 2.24 0.75 -16.48
CA MET A 186 2.49 -0.65 -16.16
C MET A 186 1.35 -1.55 -16.63
N ILE A 187 0.09 -1.15 -16.37
CA ILE A 187 -1.09 -1.92 -16.79
C ILE A 187 -1.15 -2.02 -18.31
N LEU A 188 -0.93 -0.91 -19.03
CA LEU A 188 -0.93 -0.87 -20.49
C LEU A 188 0.21 -1.70 -21.10
N PHE A 189 1.40 -1.61 -20.52
CA PHE A 189 2.56 -2.40 -20.91
C PHE A 189 2.29 -3.89 -20.74
N LEU A 190 1.71 -4.31 -19.62
CA LEU A 190 1.42 -5.72 -19.36
C LEU A 190 0.43 -6.31 -20.39
N ARG A 191 -0.57 -5.52 -20.81
CA ARG A 191 -1.53 -5.93 -21.85
C ARG A 191 -0.83 -6.15 -23.19
N GLU A 192 0.05 -5.24 -23.59
CA GLU A 192 0.79 -5.37 -24.85
C GLU A 192 1.86 -6.46 -24.81
N ALA A 193 2.59 -6.59 -23.70
CA ALA A 193 3.55 -7.66 -23.50
C ALA A 193 2.88 -9.04 -23.58
N SER A 194 1.66 -9.18 -23.03
CA SER A 194 0.87 -10.41 -23.14
C SER A 194 0.50 -10.71 -24.59
N GLN A 195 0.05 -9.71 -25.36
CA GLN A 195 -0.28 -9.88 -26.78
C GLN A 195 0.95 -10.29 -27.60
N LEU A 196 2.10 -9.66 -27.37
CA LEU A 196 3.35 -10.02 -28.05
C LEU A 196 3.85 -11.40 -27.66
N LEU A 197 3.73 -11.80 -26.40
CA LEU A 197 4.09 -13.15 -25.97
C LEU A 197 3.21 -14.19 -26.65
N VAL A 198 1.90 -13.94 -26.76
CA VAL A 198 0.97 -14.78 -27.51
C VAL A 198 1.35 -14.85 -28.98
N GLU A 199 1.69 -13.73 -29.61
CA GLU A 199 2.12 -13.70 -31.01
C GLU A 199 3.43 -14.47 -31.23
N VAL A 200 4.42 -14.29 -30.35
CA VAL A 200 5.70 -15.02 -30.39
C VAL A 200 5.46 -16.51 -30.20
N LYS A 201 4.60 -16.91 -29.26
CA LYS A 201 4.23 -18.33 -29.07
C LYS A 201 3.51 -18.89 -30.29
N ALA A 202 2.57 -18.16 -30.87
CA ALA A 202 1.87 -18.55 -32.10
C ALA A 202 2.85 -18.69 -33.29
N ALA A 203 3.79 -17.77 -33.44
CA ALA A 203 4.84 -17.82 -34.46
C ALA A 203 5.80 -19.00 -34.25
N GLN A 204 6.18 -19.30 -33.00
CA GLN A 204 7.00 -20.46 -32.64
C GLN A 204 6.29 -21.77 -33.02
N ILE A 205 4.99 -21.90 -32.71
CA ILE A 205 4.19 -23.08 -33.08
C ILE A 205 4.12 -23.23 -34.60
N LYS A 206 3.82 -22.14 -35.33
CA LYS A 206 3.80 -22.15 -36.81
C LYS A 206 5.15 -22.54 -37.41
N ARG A 207 6.27 -22.12 -36.82
CA ARG A 207 7.62 -22.51 -37.28
C ARG A 207 7.87 -24.00 -37.05
N LYS A 208 7.51 -24.56 -35.89
CA LYS A 208 7.65 -25.99 -35.59
C LYS A 208 6.87 -26.85 -36.58
N GLN A 209 5.60 -26.53 -36.82
CA GLN A 209 4.75 -27.24 -37.80
C GLN A 209 5.36 -27.24 -39.22
N LYS A 210 5.99 -26.14 -39.65
CA LYS A 210 6.66 -26.06 -40.95
C LYS A 210 7.92 -26.94 -41.03
N VAL A 211 8.67 -27.06 -39.95
CA VAL A 211 9.87 -27.92 -39.88
C VAL A 211 9.46 -29.39 -39.88
N ASP A 212 8.44 -29.77 -39.11
CA ASP A 212 7.94 -31.15 -39.03
C ASP A 212 7.35 -31.62 -40.37
N LYS A 213 6.58 -30.74 -41.05
CA LYS A 213 6.06 -31.02 -42.40
C LYS A 213 7.16 -31.16 -43.46
N LYS A 214 8.31 -30.48 -43.29
CA LYS A 214 9.46 -30.64 -44.19
C LYS A 214 10.23 -31.93 -43.94
N ARG A 215 10.34 -32.39 -42.69
CA ARG A 215 10.97 -33.68 -42.36
C ARG A 215 10.14 -34.86 -42.89
N SER A 216 8.83 -34.85 -42.64
CA SER A 216 7.93 -35.90 -43.14
C SER A 216 7.88 -36.04 -44.66
N LYS A 217 8.23 -35.00 -45.43
CA LYS A 217 8.33 -35.06 -46.90
C LYS A 217 9.70 -35.52 -47.42
N LYS A 218 10.72 -35.61 -46.56
CA LYS A 218 12.07 -36.06 -46.93
C LYS A 218 12.26 -37.55 -46.65
N ASP A 219 11.44 -38.10 -45.76
CA ASP A 219 11.42 -39.52 -45.39
C ASP A 219 10.43 -40.34 -46.25
N GLN A 220 9.72 -39.70 -47.19
CA GLN A 220 8.91 -40.30 -48.27
C GLN A 220 9.62 -40.13 -49.61
#